data_AF-A0A0F9WXH5-F1
#
_entry.id   AF-A0A0F9WXH5-F1
#
_cell.length_a   1.000
_cell.length_b   1.000
_cell.length_c   1.000
_cell.angle_alpha   90.00
_cell.angle_beta   90.00
_cell.angle_gamma   90.00
#
_symmetry.space_group_name_H-M   'P 1'
#
loop_
_entity.id
_entity.type
_entity.pdbx_description
1 polymer ?
#
loop_
_entity_poly.entity_id
_entity_poly.type
_entity_poly.pdbx_seq_one_letter_code
_entity_poly.pdbx_strand_id
1 'polypeptide(L)'
;MFGIKKKYDFYVGGPMRGYKNLNKAMFAMVAHILRTKGFTVWSPSEHDGYLKLSFAQCMTVDLNAVINQCRKIVLLPGWKDSLGANMEAFSAFACGKEAVEVVPNENNTDFDLEPLSLSEYRLPYQTGKTRQFNPHECDLDSFEPTR
;
A
#
# COMPACT_ATOMS: atom_id res chain seq x y z
N MET A 1 -10.62 25.94 -11.58
CA MET A 1 -9.79 24.94 -10.90
C MET A 1 -10.72 24.03 -10.11
N PHE A 2 -11.07 22.86 -10.65
CA PHE A 2 -11.97 21.92 -9.98
C PHE A 2 -11.17 21.15 -8.92
N GLY A 3 -11.28 21.53 -7.65
CA GLY A 3 -10.69 20.77 -6.55
C GLY A 3 -11.51 19.50 -6.31
N ILE A 4 -11.01 18.34 -6.71
CA ILE A 4 -11.63 17.06 -6.33
C ILE A 4 -11.46 16.90 -4.82
N LYS A 5 -12.55 17.06 -4.06
CA LYS A 5 -12.57 16.81 -2.62
C LYS A 5 -12.24 15.34 -2.37
N LYS A 6 -11.12 15.08 -1.68
CA LYS A 6 -10.73 13.73 -1.28
C LYS A 6 -11.65 13.22 -0.18
N LYS A 7 -11.97 11.92 -0.23
CA LYS A 7 -12.86 11.25 0.72
C LYS A 7 -12.11 10.82 1.99
N TYR A 8 -10.82 10.49 1.85
CA TYR A 8 -9.98 10.02 2.95
C TYR A 8 -8.70 10.84 3.08
N ASP A 9 -8.22 11.00 4.31
CA ASP A 9 -6.93 11.63 4.60
C ASP A 9 -5.78 10.72 4.18
N PHE A 10 -5.86 9.42 4.50
CA PHE A 10 -4.81 8.44 4.23
C PHE A 10 -5.30 7.22 3.47
N TYR A 11 -4.48 6.76 2.52
CA TYR A 11 -4.44 5.39 2.05
C TYR A 11 -3.38 4.61 2.86
N VAL A 12 -3.68 3.39 3.32
CA VAL A 12 -2.68 2.51 3.96
C VAL A 12 -2.09 1.56 2.92
N GLY A 13 -0.79 1.71 2.63
CA GLY A 13 -0.05 0.86 1.69
C GLY A 13 0.98 -0.01 2.40
N GLY A 14 1.15 -1.25 1.94
CA GLY A 14 2.08 -2.18 2.57
C GLY A 14 2.01 -3.60 1.99
N PRO A 15 2.87 -4.52 2.46
CA PRO A 15 2.84 -5.90 1.98
C PRO A 15 1.58 -6.63 2.48
N MET A 16 0.90 -7.35 1.57
CA MET A 16 -0.26 -8.20 1.89
C MET A 16 0.02 -9.69 1.59
N ARG A 17 0.28 -10.03 0.31
CA ARG A 17 0.56 -11.43 -0.09
C ARG A 17 1.91 -11.89 0.47
N GLY A 18 1.99 -13.16 0.88
CA GLY A 18 3.16 -13.72 1.56
C GLY A 18 3.19 -13.48 3.08
N TYR A 19 2.23 -12.73 3.64
CA TYR A 19 2.08 -12.52 5.08
C TYR A 19 0.87 -13.28 5.62
N LYS A 20 0.95 -13.74 6.88
CA LYS A 20 -0.17 -14.40 7.57
C LYS A 20 -1.41 -13.51 7.53
N ASN A 21 -2.55 -14.09 7.15
CA ASN A 21 -3.85 -13.40 7.07
C ASN A 21 -3.79 -12.09 6.26
N LEU A 22 -3.02 -12.05 5.17
CA LEU A 22 -2.83 -10.87 4.32
C LEU A 22 -2.36 -9.62 5.08
N ASN A 23 -1.59 -9.82 6.15
CA ASN A 23 -1.11 -8.75 7.03
C ASN A 23 -2.24 -7.90 7.67
N LYS A 24 -3.49 -8.40 7.70
CA LYS A 24 -4.67 -7.65 8.17
C LYS A 24 -4.48 -7.01 9.56
N ALA A 25 -3.73 -7.65 10.45
CA ALA A 25 -3.46 -7.12 11.80
C ALA A 25 -2.67 -5.80 11.77
N MET A 26 -1.61 -5.70 10.95
CA MET A 26 -0.80 -4.49 10.83
C MET A 26 -1.60 -3.34 10.21
N PHE A 27 -2.35 -3.63 9.14
CA PHE A 27 -3.24 -2.65 8.52
C PHE A 27 -4.30 -2.13 9.49
N ALA A 28 -4.96 -3.04 10.24
CA ALA A 28 -5.98 -2.67 11.22
C ALA A 28 -5.40 -1.79 12.34
N MET A 29 -4.21 -2.12 12.83
CA MET A 29 -3.53 -1.35 13.87
C MET A 29 -3.20 0.08 13.40
N VAL A 30 -2.59 0.26 12.23
CA VAL A 30 -2.26 1.61 11.71
C VAL A 30 -3.51 2.40 11.38
N ALA A 31 -4.52 1.76 10.78
CA ALA A 31 -5.79 2.41 10.51
C ALA A 31 -6.47 2.87 11.81
N HIS A 32 -6.40 2.06 12.88
CA HIS A 32 -6.90 2.44 14.20
C HIS A 32 -6.16 3.66 14.74
N ILE A 33 -4.82 3.64 14.77
CA ILE A 33 -3.99 4.75 15.26
C ILE A 33 -4.33 6.05 14.51
N LEU A 34 -4.38 6.03 13.18
CA LEU A 34 -4.74 7.21 12.40
C LEU A 34 -6.15 7.73 12.71
N ARG A 35 -7.11 6.82 12.86
CA ARG A 35 -8.49 7.19 13.23
C ARG A 35 -8.59 7.78 14.63
N THR A 36 -7.81 7.27 15.60
CA THR A 36 -7.76 7.87 16.95
C THR A 36 -7.20 9.29 16.95
N LYS A 37 -6.35 9.63 15.97
CA LYS A 37 -5.84 10.98 15.72
C LYS A 37 -6.82 11.86 14.91
N GLY A 38 -8.02 11.37 14.61
CA GLY A 38 -9.07 12.12 13.90
C GLY A 38 -9.01 12.04 12.38
N PHE A 39 -8.12 11.23 11.80
CA PHE A 39 -8.02 11.08 10.35
C PHE A 39 -8.99 10.04 9.79
N THR A 40 -9.43 10.30 8.57
CA THR A 40 -10.18 9.31 7.77
C THR A 40 -9.20 8.42 6.98
N VAL A 41 -9.47 7.11 6.97
CA VAL A 41 -8.52 6.11 6.45
C VAL A 41 -9.21 5.17 5.49
N TRP A 42 -8.60 4.99 4.32
CA TRP A 42 -8.89 3.90 3.38
C TRP A 42 -7.83 2.82 3.53
N SER A 43 -8.25 1.57 3.77
CA SER A 43 -7.35 0.44 3.94
C SER A 43 -7.76 -0.73 3.04
N PRO A 44 -6.88 -1.27 2.19
CA PRO A 44 -7.21 -2.42 1.33
C PRO A 44 -7.61 -3.65 2.14
N SER A 45 -7.10 -3.79 3.37
CA SER A 45 -7.41 -4.91 4.26
C SER A 45 -8.88 -4.99 4.70
N GLU A 46 -9.63 -3.89 4.59
CA GLU A 46 -11.03 -3.76 5.00
C GLU A 46 -12.01 -4.09 3.86
N HIS A 47 -11.48 -4.44 2.68
CA HIS A 47 -12.28 -4.79 1.51
C HIS A 47 -12.17 -6.30 1.26
N ASP A 48 -13.22 -7.06 1.61
CA ASP A 48 -13.20 -8.53 1.56
C ASP A 48 -13.14 -9.14 0.14
N GLY A 49 -13.17 -8.32 -0.90
CA GLY A 49 -13.10 -8.76 -2.30
C GLY A 49 -11.71 -9.24 -2.75
N TYR A 50 -10.64 -8.89 -2.04
CA TYR A 50 -9.26 -9.05 -2.53
C TYR A 50 -8.83 -10.50 -2.75
N LEU A 51 -9.42 -11.46 -2.02
CA LEU A 51 -9.13 -12.89 -2.20
C LEU A 51 -9.66 -13.44 -3.54
N LYS A 52 -10.62 -12.77 -4.16
CA LYS A 52 -11.26 -13.19 -5.41
C LYS A 52 -10.75 -12.43 -6.63
N LEU A 53 -9.84 -11.49 -6.44
CA LEU A 53 -9.34 -10.60 -7.48
C LEU A 53 -7.93 -11.02 -7.92
N SER A 54 -7.66 -10.85 -9.21
CA SER A 54 -6.30 -10.91 -9.74
C SER A 54 -5.48 -9.74 -9.20
N PHE A 55 -4.15 -9.87 -9.25
CA PHE A 55 -3.24 -8.80 -8.84
C PHE A 55 -3.52 -7.47 -9.58
N ALA A 56 -3.76 -7.53 -10.89
CA ALA A 56 -4.08 -6.36 -11.70
C ALA A 56 -5.41 -5.69 -11.29
N GLN A 57 -6.41 -6.49 -10.90
CA GLN A 57 -7.69 -5.98 -10.41
C GLN A 57 -7.54 -5.32 -9.04
N CYS A 58 -6.80 -5.94 -8.10
CA CYS A 58 -6.43 -5.28 -6.84
C CYS A 58 -5.75 -3.94 -7.11
N MET A 59 -4.71 -3.93 -7.96
CA MET A 59 -3.96 -2.72 -8.28
C MET A 59 -4.84 -1.62 -8.89
N THR A 60 -5.82 -1.98 -9.73
CA THR A 60 -6.77 -1.00 -10.28
C THR A 60 -7.58 -0.32 -9.17
N VAL A 61 -8.07 -1.10 -8.20
CA VAL A 61 -8.82 -0.58 -7.05
C VAL A 61 -7.93 0.29 -6.17
N ASP A 62 -6.73 -0.19 -5.85
CA ASP A 62 -5.75 0.46 -4.99
C ASP A 62 -5.28 1.79 -5.59
N LEU A 63 -4.86 1.81 -6.85
CA LEU A 63 -4.42 3.03 -7.52
C LEU A 63 -5.55 4.05 -7.66
N ASN A 64 -6.79 3.62 -7.91
CA ASN A 64 -7.93 4.53 -7.89
C ASN A 64 -8.15 5.14 -6.49
N ALA A 65 -8.04 4.35 -5.43
CA ALA A 65 -8.14 4.85 -4.06
C ALA A 65 -7.01 5.85 -3.74
N VAL A 66 -5.77 5.50 -4.04
CA VAL A 66 -4.60 6.38 -3.88
C VAL A 66 -4.82 7.67 -4.64
N ILE A 67 -5.02 7.63 -5.96
CA ILE A 67 -5.03 8.81 -6.84
C ILE A 67 -6.25 9.68 -6.56
N ASN A 68 -7.44 9.07 -6.53
CA ASN A 68 -8.70 9.80 -6.58
C ASN A 68 -9.34 10.03 -5.22
N GLN A 69 -9.19 9.10 -4.26
CA GLN A 69 -9.95 9.14 -3.01
C GLN A 69 -9.15 9.66 -1.82
N CYS A 70 -7.82 9.50 -1.82
CA CYS A 70 -6.97 9.81 -0.67
C CYS A 70 -6.13 11.08 -0.86
N ARG A 71 -5.86 11.78 0.25
CA ARG A 71 -5.00 12.98 0.28
C ARG A 71 -3.52 12.62 0.42
N LYS A 72 -3.21 11.65 1.28
CA LYS A 72 -1.86 11.18 1.61
C LYS A 72 -1.80 9.65 1.55
N ILE A 73 -0.58 9.12 1.58
CA ILE A 73 -0.33 7.69 1.77
C ILE A 73 0.47 7.47 3.06
N VAL A 74 0.13 6.42 3.81
CA VAL A 74 0.93 5.89 4.91
C VAL A 74 1.46 4.52 4.51
N LEU A 75 2.75 4.28 4.72
CA LEU A 75 3.43 3.07 4.27
C LEU A 75 3.86 2.22 5.47
N LEU A 76 3.42 0.96 5.48
CA LEU A 76 3.72 0.00 6.54
C LEU A 76 5.17 -0.51 6.45
N PRO A 77 5.75 -1.03 7.55
CA PRO A 77 7.07 -1.67 7.50
C PRO A 77 7.17 -2.73 6.40
N GLY A 78 8.30 -2.76 5.70
CA GLY A 78 8.55 -3.70 4.59
C GLY A 78 7.88 -3.33 3.26
N TRP A 79 7.26 -2.14 3.14
CA TRP A 79 6.62 -1.70 1.89
C TRP A 79 7.58 -1.64 0.69
N LYS A 80 8.87 -1.35 0.91
CA LYS A 80 9.92 -1.27 -0.12
C LYS A 80 10.14 -2.59 -0.85
N ASP A 81 9.80 -3.72 -0.22
CA ASP A 81 9.90 -5.06 -0.81
C ASP A 81 8.59 -5.54 -1.46
N SER A 82 7.49 -4.77 -1.32
CA SER A 82 6.17 -5.10 -1.86
C SER A 82 5.95 -4.47 -3.22
N LEU A 83 5.84 -5.27 -4.29
CA LEU A 83 5.57 -4.77 -5.64
C LEU A 83 4.36 -3.83 -5.68
N GLY A 84 3.26 -4.21 -5.01
CA GLY A 84 2.05 -3.39 -4.95
C GLY A 84 2.26 -2.07 -4.21
N ALA A 85 2.85 -2.12 -3.02
CA ALA A 85 3.08 -0.92 -2.22
C ALA A 85 4.06 0.06 -2.89
N ASN A 86 5.05 -0.44 -3.62
CA ASN A 86 5.94 0.41 -4.43
C ASN A 86 5.17 1.14 -5.55
N MET A 87 4.22 0.48 -6.22
CA MET A 87 3.38 1.11 -7.25
C MET A 87 2.42 2.14 -6.64
N GLU A 88 1.83 1.86 -5.48
CA GLU A 88 0.99 2.78 -4.72
C GLU A 88 1.78 4.02 -4.29
N ALA A 89 2.97 3.84 -3.70
CA ALA A 89 3.86 4.92 -3.26
C ALA A 89 4.29 5.80 -4.43
N PHE A 90 4.78 5.20 -5.53
CA PHE A 90 5.16 5.94 -6.73
C PHE A 90 3.99 6.75 -7.29
N SER A 91 2.80 6.16 -7.36
CA SER A 91 1.60 6.85 -7.86
C SER A 91 1.19 8.01 -6.96
N ALA A 92 1.29 7.85 -5.64
CA ALA A 92 1.03 8.93 -4.69
C ALA A 92 1.99 10.10 -4.93
N PHE A 93 3.30 9.84 -5.02
CA PHE A 93 4.30 10.86 -5.27
C PHE A 93 4.15 11.55 -6.63
N ALA A 94 3.92 10.78 -7.70
CA ALA A 94 3.69 11.31 -9.05
C ALA A 94 2.45 12.22 -9.10
N CYS A 95 1.47 11.97 -8.23
CA CYS A 95 0.28 12.81 -8.05
C CYS A 95 0.47 13.95 -7.04
N GLY A 96 1.70 14.22 -6.59
CA GLY A 96 2.02 15.30 -5.66
C GLY A 96 1.47 15.10 -4.24
N LYS A 97 1.26 13.86 -3.81
CA LYS A 97 0.76 13.54 -2.47
C LYS A 97 1.91 13.42 -1.47
N GLU A 98 1.64 13.81 -0.24
CA GLU A 98 2.52 13.55 0.88
C GLU A 98 2.49 12.05 1.23
N ALA A 99 3.65 11.50 1.55
CA ALA A 99 3.79 10.14 2.06
C ALA A 99 4.42 10.18 3.45
N VAL A 100 4.02 9.24 4.30
CA VAL A 100 4.65 8.99 5.60
C VAL A 100 4.93 7.49 5.74
N GLU A 101 6.03 7.15 6.42
CA GLU A 101 6.40 5.78 6.76
C GLU A 101 6.08 5.51 8.23
N VAL A 102 5.52 4.33 8.51
CA VAL A 102 5.28 3.85 9.88
C VAL A 102 6.58 3.28 10.39
N VAL A 103 7.16 3.91 11.41
CA VAL A 103 8.40 3.49 12.04
C VAL A 103 8.15 3.14 13.51
N PRO A 104 8.84 2.15 14.09
CA PRO A 104 8.76 1.93 15.53
C PRO A 104 9.19 3.19 16.29
N ASN A 105 8.49 3.51 17.39
CA ASN A 105 8.89 4.61 18.26
C ASN A 105 10.19 4.27 19.02
N GLU A 106 10.80 5.28 19.67
CA GLU A 106 12.10 5.14 20.34
C GLU A 106 12.19 3.97 21.34
N ASN A 107 11.06 3.62 21.99
CA ASN A 107 10.99 2.55 22.99
C ASN A 107 10.46 1.22 22.43
N ASN A 108 10.16 1.15 21.13
CA ASN A 108 9.56 0.00 20.44
C ASN A 108 8.24 -0.49 21.08
N THR A 109 7.46 0.44 21.66
CA THR A 109 6.17 0.17 22.30
C THR A 109 4.98 0.64 21.45
N ASP A 110 5.22 1.51 20.47
CA ASP A 110 4.23 2.08 19.55
C ASP A 110 4.91 2.43 18.21
N PHE A 111 4.21 3.12 17.31
CA PHE A 111 4.74 3.59 16.04
C PHE A 111 4.60 5.09 15.85
N ASP A 112 5.63 5.70 15.28
CA ASP A 112 5.63 7.07 14.79
C ASP A 112 5.38 7.11 13.27
N LEU A 113 5.03 8.32 12.79
CA LEU A 113 4.83 8.59 11.37
C LEU A 113 5.91 9.55 10.89
N GLU A 114 6.87 9.05 10.14
CA GLU A 114 7.96 9.86 9.59
C GLU A 114 7.62 10.32 8.17
N PRO A 115 7.81 11.62 7.85
CA PRO A 115 7.67 12.09 6.47
C PRO A 115 8.60 11.33 5.52
N LEU A 116 8.08 10.94 4.36
CA LEU A 116 8.84 10.26 3.32
C LEU A 116 8.93 11.14 2.08
N SER A 117 10.16 11.43 1.62
CA SER A 117 10.41 12.22 0.41
C SER A 117 10.66 11.32 -0.80
N LEU A 118 10.07 11.68 -1.95
CA LEU A 118 10.38 11.02 -3.24
C LEU A 118 11.88 11.13 -3.58
N SER A 119 12.54 12.22 -3.20
CA SER A 119 13.98 12.41 -3.52
C SER A 119 14.90 11.41 -2.81
N GLU A 120 14.44 10.92 -1.65
CA GLU A 120 15.11 9.91 -0.83
C GLU A 120 14.71 8.49 -1.26
N TYR A 121 13.53 8.35 -1.87
CA TYR A 121 13.06 7.09 -2.43
C TYR A 121 13.73 6.79 -3.78
N ARG A 122 14.50 5.71 -3.82
CA ARG A 122 14.96 5.09 -5.07
C ARG A 122 14.00 3.95 -5.40
N LEU A 123 13.38 3.98 -6.59
CA LEU A 123 12.63 2.83 -7.09
C LEU A 123 13.53 1.59 -7.03
N PRO A 124 13.07 0.46 -6.45
CA PRO A 124 13.91 -0.72 -6.23
C PRO A 124 14.25 -1.49 -7.51
N TYR A 125 14.00 -0.93 -8.70
CA TYR A 125 14.46 -1.52 -9.95
C TYR A 125 15.98 -1.33 -10.11
N GLN A 126 16.75 -2.07 -9.32
CA GLN A 126 18.09 -2.46 -9.74
C GLN A 126 17.91 -3.44 -10.90
N THR A 127 18.31 -3.00 -12.10
CA THR A 127 18.36 -3.84 -13.30
C THR A 127 19.02 -5.18 -12.94
N GLY A 128 18.27 -6.29 -13.01
CA GLY A 128 18.78 -7.64 -12.77
C GLY A 128 18.71 -8.19 -11.33
N LYS A 129 18.12 -7.47 -10.35
CA LYS A 129 17.92 -7.98 -8.97
C LYS A 129 16.48 -7.84 -8.43
N THR A 130 15.53 -7.43 -9.24
CA THR A 130 14.14 -7.61 -8.88
C THR A 130 13.90 -9.10 -8.71
N ARG A 131 13.37 -9.53 -7.55
CA ARG A 131 12.65 -10.81 -7.47
C ARG A 131 11.75 -10.81 -8.70
N GLN A 132 11.99 -11.70 -9.65
CA GLN A 132 11.02 -11.95 -10.70
C GLN A 132 9.76 -12.28 -9.91
N PHE A 133 8.79 -11.37 -9.94
CA PHE A 133 7.46 -11.70 -9.48
C PHE A 133 7.05 -12.86 -10.39
N ASN A 134 7.14 -14.07 -9.85
CA ASN A 134 6.66 -15.25 -10.51
C ASN A 134 5.15 -15.24 -10.24
N PRO A 135 4.30 -14.85 -11.22
CA PRO A 135 2.87 -14.87 -11.03
C PRO A 135 2.35 -16.28 -10.68
N HIS A 136 3.16 -17.33 -10.87
CA HIS A 136 2.87 -18.72 -10.51
C HIS A 136 3.22 -19.09 -9.05
N GLU A 137 3.93 -18.24 -8.29
CA GLU A 137 4.27 -18.48 -6.87
C GLU A 137 3.31 -17.80 -5.87
N CYS A 138 2.41 -16.95 -6.35
CA CYS A 138 1.16 -16.72 -5.64
C CYS A 138 0.24 -17.85 -6.09
N ASP A 139 -0.20 -18.74 -5.18
CA ASP A 139 -1.16 -19.79 -5.49
C ASP A 139 -2.33 -19.21 -6.30
N LEU A 140 -2.24 -19.40 -7.62
CA LEU A 140 -3.12 -18.94 -8.67
C LEU A 140 -3.25 -20.14 -9.61
N ASP A 141 -3.83 -21.22 -9.10
CA ASP A 141 -4.32 -22.36 -9.90
C ASP A 141 -5.52 -21.95 -10.80
N SER A 142 -5.47 -20.77 -11.42
CA SER A 142 -6.56 -20.27 -12.26
C SER A 142 -6.08 -19.68 -13.59
N PHE A 143 -4.96 -20.16 -14.13
CA PHE A 143 -4.60 -19.92 -15.52
C PHE A 143 -4.09 -21.20 -16.18
N GLU A 144 -5.01 -22.12 -16.43
CA GLU A 144 -4.87 -23.05 -17.56
C GLU A 144 -4.97 -22.21 -18.86
N PRO A 145 -3.97 -22.24 -19.76
CA PRO A 145 -4.18 -21.77 -21.11
C PRO A 145 -5.20 -22.72 -21.75
N THR A 146 -6.37 -22.19 -22.12
CA THR A 146 -7.19 -22.85 -23.15
C THR A 146 -6.28 -23.04 -24.37
N ARG A 147 -6.09 -24.31 -24.76
CA ARG A 147 -5.26 -24.76 -25.88
C ARG A 147 -5.38 -23.89 -27.12
#